data_AF-A0A7W7LLC4-F1
#
_entry.id   AF-A0A7W7LLC4-F1
#
_cell.length_a   1.000
_cell.length_b   1.000
_cell.length_c   1.000
_cell.angle_alpha   90.00
_cell.angle_beta   90.00
_cell.angle_gamma   90.00
#
_symmetry.space_group_name_H-M   'P 1'
#
loop_
_entity.id
_entity.type
_entity.pdbx_description
1 polymer ?
#
loop_
_entity_poly.entity_id
_entity_poly.type
_entity_poly.pdbx_seq_one_letter_code
_entity_poly.pdbx_strand_id
1 'polypeptide(L)' 'MRVNRRAGGERVSYLYRVDRAKPVRPMTSRKWGALALAMLARRTCPRCRLDVGYCIPRSYGICGMCIATEEQRTT' A
#
# COMPACT_ATOMS: atom_id res chain seq x y z
N MET A 1 21.31 22.85 -6.47
CA MET A 1 21.56 21.72 -5.54
C MET A 1 21.14 22.14 -4.14
N ARG A 2 20.32 21.36 -3.40
CA ARG A 2 19.98 21.71 -2.00
C ARG A 2 21.11 21.23 -1.09
N VAL A 3 21.93 22.17 -0.63
CA VAL A 3 23.01 21.93 0.34
C VAL A 3 22.42 21.83 1.74
N ASN A 4 22.72 20.76 2.47
CA ASN A 4 22.32 20.63 3.86
C ASN A 4 23.24 21.50 4.74
N ARG A 5 22.70 22.58 5.32
CA ARG A 5 23.45 23.51 6.20
C ARG A 5 24.05 22.84 7.44
N ARG A 6 23.52 21.69 7.92
CA ARG A 6 24.07 20.94 9.06
C ARG A 6 25.16 19.93 8.70
N ALA A 7 25.12 19.36 7.50
CA ALA A 7 26.04 18.29 7.10
C ALA A 7 27.14 18.77 6.13
N GLY A 8 27.11 20.03 5.70
CA GLY A 8 28.12 20.65 4.84
C GLY A 8 28.13 20.17 3.38
N GLY A 9 27.27 19.20 3.01
CA GLY A 9 27.27 18.57 1.70
C GLY A 9 25.94 18.65 0.95
N GLU A 10 26.03 18.42 -0.34
CA GLU A 10 24.89 18.33 -1.25
C GLU A 10 24.17 16.98 -1.11
N ARG A 11 22.84 17.01 -1.00
CA ARG A 11 22.04 15.78 -1.01
C ARG A 11 21.71 15.40 -2.45
N VAL A 12 22.40 14.39 -2.96
CA VAL A 12 22.18 13.85 -4.30
C VAL A 12 21.43 12.52 -4.20
N SER A 13 20.30 12.42 -4.90
CA SER A 13 19.62 11.14 -5.13
C SER A 13 20.04 10.61 -6.49
N TYR A 14 20.95 9.64 -6.51
CA TYR A 14 21.28 8.94 -7.76
C TYR A 14 20.07 8.12 -8.21
N LEU A 15 19.71 8.23 -9.48
CA LEU A 15 18.77 7.30 -10.10
C LEU A 15 19.46 5.94 -10.27
N TYR A 16 18.73 4.86 -10.01
CA TYR A 16 19.23 3.52 -10.28
C TYR A 16 19.44 3.34 -11.79
N ARG A 17 20.59 2.76 -12.14
CA ARG A 17 20.96 2.43 -13.52
C ARG A 17 20.20 1.21 -14.01
N VAL A 18 19.25 1.40 -14.92
CA VAL A 18 18.38 0.35 -15.48
C VAL A 18 19.19 -0.70 -16.24
N ASP A 19 20.27 -0.28 -16.90
CA ASP A 19 21.20 -1.14 -17.65
C ASP A 19 21.91 -2.19 -16.79
N ARG A 20 22.00 -1.98 -15.47
CA ARG A 20 22.59 -2.93 -14.52
C ARG A 20 21.55 -3.67 -13.69
N ALA A 21 20.26 -3.53 -14.02
CA ALA A 21 19.20 -4.20 -13.27
C ALA A 21 19.32 -5.72 -13.42
N LYS A 22 19.41 -6.42 -12.28
CA LYS A 22 19.30 -7.87 -12.27
C LYS A 22 17.84 -8.29 -12.49
N PRO A 23 17.57 -9.43 -13.14
CA PRO A 23 16.22 -9.93 -13.27
C PRO A 23 15.58 -10.15 -11.90
N VAL A 24 14.31 -9.79 -11.77
CA VAL A 24 13.54 -10.03 -10.55
C VAL A 24 13.35 -11.53 -10.37
N ARG A 25 13.49 -12.01 -9.12
CA ARG A 25 13.28 -13.44 -8.81
C ARG A 25 11.89 -13.87 -9.28
N PRO A 26 11.76 -14.96 -10.05
CA PRO A 26 10.49 -15.36 -10.61
C PRO A 26 9.44 -15.58 -9.52
N MET A 27 8.20 -15.28 -9.89
CA MET A 27 7.06 -15.51 -9.02
C MET A 27 6.78 -17.02 -8.97
N THR A 28 6.61 -17.55 -7.77
CA THR A 28 6.26 -18.96 -7.56
C THR A 28 4.79 -19.06 -7.21
N SER A 29 4.16 -20.22 -7.44
CA SER A 29 2.76 -20.47 -7.04
C SER A 29 2.50 -20.13 -5.57
N ARG A 30 3.43 -20.46 -4.68
CA ARG A 30 3.36 -20.10 -3.26
C ARG A 30 3.36 -18.59 -3.01
N LYS A 31 4.19 -17.83 -3.74
CA LYS A 31 4.19 -16.36 -3.63
C LYS A 31 2.89 -15.76 -4.16
N TRP A 32 2.32 -16.31 -5.24
CA TRP A 32 1.01 -15.91 -5.74
C TRP A 32 -0.08 -16.11 -4.68
N GLY A 33 -0.13 -17.29 -4.06
CA GLY A 33 -1.08 -17.58 -2.98
C GLY A 33 -0.91 -16.64 -1.78
N ALA A 34 0.34 -16.40 -1.34
CA ALA A 34 0.62 -15.48 -0.24
C ALA A 34 0.17 -14.04 -0.57
N LEU A 35 0.40 -13.57 -1.80
CA LEU A 35 -0.05 -12.27 -2.24
C LEU A 35 -1.58 -12.19 -2.30
N ALA A 36 -2.24 -13.22 -2.81
CA ALA A 36 -3.70 -13.29 -2.87
C ALA A 36 -4.33 -13.22 -1.47
N LEU A 37 -3.80 -13.99 -0.51
CA LEU A 37 -4.24 -13.93 0.89
C LEU A 37 -3.98 -12.56 1.52
N ALA A 38 -2.83 -11.95 1.26
CA ALA A 38 -2.50 -10.62 1.75
C ALA A 38 -3.36 -9.52 1.10
N MET A 39 -3.82 -9.71 -0.14
CA MET A 39 -4.79 -8.83 -0.79
C MET A 39 -6.17 -9.03 -0.20
N LEU A 40 -6.63 -10.27 -0.04
CA LEU A 40 -7.91 -10.59 0.57
C LEU A 40 -8.03 -9.94 1.96
N ALA A 41 -7.05 -10.12 2.83
CA ALA A 41 -7.04 -9.49 4.16
C ALA A 41 -7.08 -7.94 4.12
N ARG A 42 -6.52 -7.32 3.09
CA ARG A 42 -6.55 -5.85 2.91
C ARG A 42 -7.85 -5.33 2.32
N ARG A 43 -8.64 -6.19 1.69
CA ARG A 43 -9.90 -5.85 1.01
C ARG A 43 -11.14 -6.34 1.77
N THR A 44 -11.00 -7.31 2.67
CA THR A 44 -12.09 -7.75 3.54
C THR A 44 -12.34 -6.71 4.63
N CYS A 45 -13.54 -6.13 4.64
CA CYS A 45 -13.92 -5.16 5.66
C CYS A 45 -14.14 -5.86 7.01
N PRO A 46 -13.54 -5.38 8.11
CA PRO A 46 -13.75 -6.01 9.43
C PRO A 46 -15.19 -5.87 9.94
N ARG A 47 -15.94 -4.86 9.46
CA ARG A 47 -17.32 -4.61 9.90
C ARG A 47 -18.35 -5.46 9.16
N CYS A 48 -18.39 -5.38 7.83
CA CYS A 48 -19.36 -6.13 7.01
C CYS A 48 -18.83 -7.48 6.49
N ARG A 49 -17.53 -7.77 6.67
CA ARG A 49 -16.84 -9.01 6.24
C ARG A 49 -16.87 -9.31 4.74
N LEU A 50 -17.29 -8.35 3.92
CA LEU A 50 -17.26 -8.46 2.47
C LEU A 50 -15.89 -8.06 1.92
N ASP A 51 -15.44 -8.76 0.88
CA ASP A 51 -14.35 -8.30 0.03
C ASP A 51 -14.88 -7.15 -0.85
N VAL A 52 -14.34 -5.94 -0.66
CA VAL A 52 -14.80 -4.74 -1.37
C VAL A 52 -14.04 -4.47 -2.67
N GLY A 53 -13.09 -5.32 -3.05
CA GLY A 53 -12.35 -5.19 -4.31
C GLY A 53 -11.26 -4.12 -4.33
N TYR A 54 -11.15 -3.29 -3.29
CA TYR A 54 -10.10 -2.27 -3.11
C TYR A 54 -9.45 -2.35 -1.72
N CYS A 55 -8.23 -1.83 -1.60
CA CYS A 55 -7.52 -1.78 -0.32
C CYS A 55 -8.20 -0.78 0.63
N ILE A 56 -8.63 -1.25 1.79
CA ILE A 56 -9.31 -0.44 2.79
C ILE A 56 -8.37 0.64 3.34
N PRO A 57 -8.81 1.92 3.41
CA PRO A 57 -7.97 3.01 3.92
C PRO A 57 -7.66 2.84 5.41
N ARG A 58 -6.38 3.01 5.76
CA ARG A 58 -5.90 2.88 7.15
C ARG A 58 -6.48 3.92 8.12
N SER A 59 -6.86 5.09 7.61
CA SER A 59 -7.40 6.19 8.43
C SER A 59 -8.73 5.82 9.09
N TYR A 60 -9.59 5.07 8.37
CA TYR A 60 -10.90 4.66 8.87
C TYR A 60 -10.93 3.20 9.31
N GLY A 61 -10.12 2.33 8.70
CA GLY A 61 -10.06 0.90 9.04
C GLY A 61 -11.27 0.09 8.58
N ILE A 62 -12.24 0.71 7.91
CA ILE A 62 -13.48 0.09 7.38
C ILE A 62 -13.72 0.55 5.94
N CYS A 63 -14.57 -0.17 5.21
CA CYS A 63 -14.89 0.16 3.82
C CYS A 63 -15.78 1.41 3.70
N GLY A 64 -15.73 2.06 2.54
CA GLY A 64 -16.47 3.30 2.25
C GLY A 64 -17.98 3.19 2.45
N MET A 65 -18.58 2.04 2.16
CA MET A 65 -20.01 1.82 2.41
C MET A 65 -20.34 1.84 3.91
N CYS A 66 -19.48 1.26 4.75
CA CYS A 66 -19.66 1.30 6.20
C CYS A 66 -19.46 2.71 6.75
N ILE A 67 -18.50 3.46 6.21
CA ILE A 67 -18.27 4.88 6.58
C ILE A 67 -19.50 5.72 6.26
N ALA A 68 -20.00 5.65 5.03
CA ALA A 68 -21.18 6.40 4.61
C ALA A 68 -22.41 6.08 5.49
N THR A 69 -22.55 4.81 5.91
CA THR A 69 -23.62 4.40 6.82
C THR A 69 -23.45 4.99 8.22
N GLU A 70 -22.22 5.10 8.73
CA GLU A 70 -21.95 5.71 10.04
C GLU A 70 -22.22 7.22 10.04
N GLU A 71 -21.77 7.93 9.01
CA GLU A 71 -21.97 9.38 8.85
C GLU A 71 -23.46 9.74 8.76
N GLN A 72 -24.26 8.91 8.08
CA GLN A 72 -25.71 9.07 7.99
C GLN A 72 -26.42 8.89 9.35
N ARG A 73 -25.88 8.09 10.27
CA ARG A 73 -26.47 7.89 11.60
C ARG A 73 -26.17 9.01 12.58
N THR A 74 -25.09 9.76 12.33
CA THR A 74 -24.69 10.90 13.17
C THR A 74 -25.38 12.20 12.79
N THR A 75 -26.09 12.21 11.66
CA THR A 75 -26.93 13.32 11.22
C THR A 75 -28.34 13.12 11.78
#